data_AF-A0A4Y7SI44-F1
#
_entry.id   AF-A0A4Y7SI44-F1
#
_cell.length_a   1.000
_cell.length_b   1.000
_cell.length_c   1.000
_cell.angle_alpha   90.00
_cell.angle_beta   90.00
_cell.angle_gamma   90.00
#
_symmetry.space_group_name_H-M   'P 1'
#
loop_
_entity.id
_entity.type
_entity.pdbx_description
1 polymer ?
#
loop_
_entity_poly.entity_id
_entity_poly.type
_entity_poly.pdbx_seq_one_letter_code
_entity_poly.pdbx_strand_id
1 'polypeptide(L)'
;MSCQSRLNVTRRERLLEYPIDGTLTRLAIDGISVKYLTLRHITECAFALRDTRVLDNFFQSIRSMSRLKRLTLSHFALPDPNHPPDVPACLANSPIPIERFDIDHTHGESLSFLFECFEPENLFIDSCWFIRHLPDCNELTLSHIQAFDRFFGVLLGWDGRRLTIDSCPFLDEKFVKRLRGVMIDTEKAIWPGVNVFFHGYGYQVWRRIEEFQDLRWRLEMQ
;
A
#
# COMPACT_ATOMS: atom_id res chain seq x y z
N MET A 1 17.48 -4.08 25.19
CA MET A 1 17.87 -3.03 24.25
C MET A 1 16.69 -2.08 24.12
N SER A 2 16.86 -0.78 24.35
CA SER A 2 15.77 0.19 24.18
C SER A 2 15.46 0.34 22.69
N CYS A 3 14.20 0.14 22.31
CA CYS A 3 13.74 0.34 20.93
C CYS A 3 14.01 1.80 20.53
N GLN A 4 14.83 2.02 19.49
CA GLN A 4 15.14 3.36 18.99
C GLN A 4 14.17 3.81 17.88
N SER A 5 12.97 3.22 17.78
CA SER A 5 12.02 3.64 16.77
C SER A 5 11.65 5.12 16.92
N ARG A 6 11.82 5.85 15.82
CA ARG A 6 11.56 7.28 15.72
C ARG A 6 10.27 7.52 14.94
N LEU A 7 9.34 8.20 15.59
CA LEU A 7 8.14 8.76 15.03
C LEU A 7 8.49 10.08 14.36
N ASN A 8 8.43 10.15 13.04
CA ASN A 8 8.70 11.36 12.27
C ASN A 8 7.40 12.09 11.96
N VAL A 9 7.01 13.01 12.84
CA VAL A 9 5.79 13.81 12.65
C VAL A 9 6.13 15.09 11.90
N THR A 10 5.56 15.25 10.71
CA THR A 10 5.67 16.52 9.98
C THR A 10 4.58 17.48 10.46
N ARG A 11 4.97 18.50 11.22
CA ARG A 11 4.08 19.56 11.74
C ARG A 11 4.44 20.88 11.11
N ARG A 12 3.49 21.51 10.37
CA ARG A 12 3.69 22.83 9.74
C ARG A 12 5.03 22.90 8.98
N GLU A 13 5.28 21.90 8.12
CA GLU A 13 6.52 21.79 7.30
C GLU A 13 7.82 21.53 8.10
N ARG A 14 7.74 21.28 9.41
CA ARG A 14 8.87 20.84 10.23
C ARG A 14 8.76 19.36 10.55
N LEU A 15 9.81 18.61 10.25
CA LEU A 15 9.99 17.23 10.69
C LEU A 15 10.36 17.22 12.18
N LEU A 16 9.58 16.53 13.00
CA LEU A 16 9.83 16.35 14.43
C LEU A 16 10.00 14.86 14.70
N GLU A 17 11.12 14.46 15.29
CA GLU A 17 11.38 13.08 15.68
C GLU A 17 11.00 12.85 17.14
N TYR A 18 10.22 11.81 17.41
CA TYR A 18 9.80 11.43 18.76
C TYR A 18 10.00 9.94 19.02
N PRO A 19 10.20 9.49 20.28
CA PRO A 19 10.10 8.08 20.62
C PRO A 19 8.64 7.59 20.42
N ILE A 20 8.43 6.36 19.95
CA ILE A 20 7.07 5.80 19.73
C ILE A 20 6.25 5.72 21.03
N ASP A 21 6.89 5.39 22.14
CA ASP A 21 6.19 5.11 23.40
C ASP A 21 5.52 6.37 23.99
N GLY A 22 4.19 6.32 24.14
CA GLY A 22 3.34 7.40 24.64
C GLY A 22 3.17 8.63 23.73
N THR A 23 3.96 8.79 22.65
CA THR A 23 3.91 10.01 21.83
C THR A 23 2.71 10.04 20.88
N LEU A 24 2.34 8.92 20.26
CA LEU A 24 1.12 8.89 19.42
C LEU A 24 -0.13 9.24 20.22
N THR A 25 -0.21 8.70 21.44
CA THR A 25 -1.28 9.01 22.38
C THR A 25 -1.22 10.47 22.83
N ARG A 26 -0.03 11.03 23.11
CA ARG A 26 0.13 12.47 23.42
C ARG A 26 -0.25 13.38 22.25
N LEU A 27 0.13 13.03 21.02
CA LEU A 27 -0.25 13.80 19.82
C LEU A 27 -1.77 13.79 19.59
N ALA A 28 -2.41 12.66 19.87
CA ALA A 28 -3.86 12.52 19.87
C ALA A 28 -4.52 13.34 21.00
N ILE A 29 -4.00 13.25 22.22
CA ILE A 29 -4.52 13.92 23.42
C ILE A 29 -4.34 15.44 23.35
N ASP A 30 -3.20 15.93 22.86
CA ASP A 30 -2.87 17.36 22.81
C ASP A 30 -3.67 18.13 21.72
N GLY A 31 -4.60 17.47 21.03
CA GLY A 31 -5.44 18.09 19.99
C GLY A 31 -4.64 18.62 18.80
N ILE A 32 -3.44 18.09 18.59
CA ILE A 32 -2.54 18.57 17.54
C ILE A 32 -3.09 18.11 16.19
N SER A 33 -3.47 19.07 15.36
CA SER A 33 -3.93 18.85 13.99
C SER A 33 -2.80 18.30 13.10
N VAL A 34 -2.61 16.98 13.08
CA VAL A 34 -1.71 16.28 12.16
C VAL A 34 -2.43 16.07 10.84
N LYS A 35 -1.86 16.58 9.74
CA LYS A 35 -2.35 16.32 8.37
C LYS A 35 -1.56 15.23 7.67
N TYR A 36 -0.27 15.12 7.98
CA TYR A 36 0.66 14.20 7.35
C TYR A 36 1.48 13.50 8.44
N LEU A 37 1.47 12.17 8.42
CA LEU A 37 2.17 11.36 9.41
C LEU A 37 3.09 10.38 8.68
N THR A 38 4.35 10.30 9.12
CA THR A 38 5.32 9.35 8.59
C THR A 38 5.88 8.52 9.74
N LEU A 39 5.64 7.22 9.70
CA LEU A 39 6.17 6.29 10.68
C LEU A 39 7.26 5.48 10.01
N ARG A 40 8.46 5.45 10.60
CA ARG A 40 9.60 4.70 10.08
C ARG A 40 10.11 3.71 11.11
N HIS A 41 10.65 2.59 10.64
CA HIS A 41 11.30 1.58 11.48
C HIS A 41 10.39 1.03 12.59
N ILE A 42 9.12 0.80 12.27
CA ILE A 42 8.19 0.14 13.20
C ILE A 42 8.64 -1.31 13.46
N THR A 43 9.35 -1.93 12.52
CA THR A 43 9.93 -3.28 12.66
C THR A 43 10.75 -3.45 13.95
N GLU A 44 11.53 -2.44 14.36
CA GLU A 44 12.34 -2.52 15.59
C GLU A 44 11.47 -2.58 16.86
N CYS A 45 10.24 -2.08 16.78
CA CYS A 45 9.24 -2.08 17.83
C CYS A 45 8.12 -3.10 17.58
N ALA A 46 8.26 -4.00 16.60
CA ALA A 46 7.29 -5.06 16.32
C ALA A 46 6.99 -5.87 17.60
N PHE A 47 8.01 -6.13 18.43
CA PHE A 47 7.82 -6.80 19.72
C PHE A 47 6.80 -6.11 20.65
N ALA A 48 6.70 -4.77 20.62
CA ALA A 48 5.70 -4.03 21.38
C ALA A 48 4.28 -4.17 20.80
N LEU A 49 4.17 -4.45 19.49
CA LEU A 49 2.90 -4.74 18.82
C LEU A 49 2.39 -6.17 19.06
N ARG A 50 3.12 -7.00 19.82
CA ARG A 50 2.59 -8.31 20.30
C ARG A 50 1.48 -8.13 21.33
N ASP A 51 1.49 -7.02 22.07
CA ASP A 51 0.44 -6.71 23.02
C ASP A 51 -0.74 -6.08 22.26
N THR A 52 -1.87 -6.79 22.27
CA THR A 52 -3.10 -6.35 21.61
C THR A 52 -3.58 -4.99 22.10
N ARG A 53 -3.33 -4.63 23.37
CA ARG A 53 -3.69 -3.32 23.92
C ARG A 53 -2.81 -2.21 23.37
N VAL A 54 -1.51 -2.48 23.18
CA VAL A 54 -0.57 -1.50 22.61
C VAL A 54 -0.92 -1.26 21.15
N LEU A 55 -1.20 -2.33 20.40
CA LEU A 55 -1.67 -2.26 19.01
C LEU A 55 -2.99 -1.49 18.92
N ASP A 56 -3.97 -1.79 19.77
CA ASP A 56 -5.27 -1.10 19.79
C ASP A 56 -5.12 0.39 20.11
N ASN A 57 -4.30 0.74 21.12
CA ASN A 57 -4.00 2.13 21.46
C ASN A 57 -3.31 2.89 20.31
N PHE A 58 -2.43 2.21 19.56
CA PHE A 58 -1.76 2.78 18.39
C PHE A 58 -2.77 3.16 17.31
N PHE A 59 -3.65 2.24 16.91
CA PHE A 59 -4.64 2.50 15.89
C PHE A 59 -5.74 3.46 16.35
N GLN A 60 -6.15 3.40 17.63
CA GLN A 60 -7.05 4.36 18.24
C GLN A 60 -6.47 5.79 18.18
N SER A 61 -5.16 5.93 18.40
CA SER A 61 -4.47 7.21 18.31
C SER A 61 -4.52 7.76 16.88
N ILE A 62 -4.22 6.93 15.86
CA ILE A 62 -4.31 7.34 14.45
C ILE A 62 -5.76 7.71 14.10
N ARG A 63 -6.73 6.88 14.49
CA ARG A 63 -8.16 7.09 14.24
C ARG A 63 -8.67 8.40 14.83
N SER A 64 -8.14 8.82 15.98
CA SER A 64 -8.50 10.09 16.61
C SER A 64 -7.98 11.33 15.87
N MET A 65 -7.02 11.17 14.94
CA MET A 65 -6.47 12.26 14.14
C MET A 65 -7.40 12.63 12.99
N SER A 66 -8.51 13.30 13.30
CA SER A 66 -9.59 13.65 12.36
C SER A 66 -9.19 14.49 11.13
N ARG A 67 -7.97 15.02 11.09
CA ARG A 67 -7.44 15.82 9.97
C ARG A 67 -6.32 15.12 9.19
N LEU A 68 -5.99 13.87 9.57
CA LEU A 68 -4.97 13.09 8.89
C LEU A 68 -5.44 12.78 7.48
N LYS A 69 -4.67 13.23 6.49
CA LYS A 69 -4.93 13.01 5.07
C LYS A 69 -3.93 12.04 4.45
N ARG A 70 -2.68 12.09 4.91
CA ARG A 70 -1.61 11.22 4.42
C ARG A 70 -0.94 10.46 5.55
N LEU A 71 -0.85 9.16 5.38
CA LEU A 71 -0.03 8.29 6.22
C LEU A 71 1.05 7.63 5.36
N THR A 72 2.28 7.64 5.86
CA THR A 72 3.40 6.90 5.26
C THR A 72 3.94 5.92 6.29
N LEU A 73 3.98 4.64 5.95
CA LEU A 73 4.59 3.58 6.77
C LEU A 73 5.80 2.99 6.04
N SER A 74 6.96 3.15 6.64
CA SER A 74 8.23 2.69 6.09
C SER A 74 8.87 1.69 7.02
N HIS A 75 9.39 0.58 6.47
CA HIS A 75 10.03 -0.47 7.24
C HIS A 75 9.15 -0.96 8.39
N PHE A 76 7.95 -1.42 8.05
CA PHE A 76 7.01 -2.09 8.97
C PHE A 76 7.06 -3.61 8.76
N ALA A 77 7.18 -4.34 9.87
CA ALA A 77 7.11 -5.79 9.88
C ALA A 77 6.43 -6.26 11.16
N LEU A 78 5.65 -7.32 11.03
CA LEU A 78 5.05 -8.01 12.16
C LEU A 78 6.08 -8.90 12.88
N PRO A 79 5.87 -9.21 14.17
CA PRO A 79 6.77 -10.06 14.95
C PRO A 79 6.85 -11.50 14.46
N ASP A 80 5.75 -12.01 13.92
CA ASP A 80 5.65 -13.29 13.24
C ASP A 80 5.04 -13.05 11.86
N PRO A 81 5.80 -13.20 10.77
CA PRO A 81 5.31 -12.95 9.42
C PRO A 81 4.32 -14.01 8.91
N ASN A 82 4.10 -15.12 9.63
CA ASN A 82 3.15 -16.17 9.26
C ASN A 82 1.84 -16.11 10.06
N HIS A 83 1.81 -15.36 11.16
CA HIS A 83 0.66 -15.25 12.06
C HIS A 83 0.43 -13.77 12.37
N PRO A 84 -0.26 -13.03 11.49
CA PRO A 84 -0.60 -11.66 11.78
C PRO A 84 -1.50 -11.58 13.02
N PRO A 85 -1.41 -10.50 13.81
CA PRO A 85 -2.38 -10.27 14.86
C PRO A 85 -3.77 -10.05 14.26
N ASP A 86 -4.81 -10.35 15.03
CA ASP A 86 -6.16 -9.98 14.66
C ASP A 86 -6.27 -8.46 14.45
N VAL A 87 -7.17 -8.04 13.57
CA VAL A 87 -7.52 -6.63 13.40
C VAL A 87 -7.87 -6.02 14.76
N PRO A 88 -7.28 -4.87 15.13
CA PRO A 88 -7.54 -4.23 16.42
C PRO A 88 -9.03 -4.05 16.68
N ALA A 89 -9.47 -4.25 17.93
CA ALA A 89 -10.88 -4.15 18.30
C ALA A 89 -11.47 -2.76 17.99
N CYS A 90 -10.65 -1.70 18.09
CA CYS A 90 -11.02 -0.36 17.70
C CYS A 90 -11.33 -0.20 16.20
N LEU A 91 -10.93 -1.16 15.35
CA LEU A 91 -11.15 -1.16 13.90
C LEU A 91 -12.12 -2.24 13.42
N ALA A 92 -12.59 -3.13 14.30
CA ALA A 92 -13.38 -4.32 13.95
C ALA A 92 -14.63 -4.04 13.09
N ASN A 93 -15.16 -2.81 13.11
CA ASN A 93 -16.35 -2.42 12.34
C ASN A 93 -16.09 -1.33 11.29
N SER A 94 -14.89 -0.77 11.23
CA SER A 94 -14.55 0.35 10.35
C SER A 94 -13.03 0.51 10.28
N PRO A 95 -12.41 0.19 9.13
CA PRO A 95 -11.05 0.62 8.84
C PRO A 95 -10.92 2.15 8.93
N ILE A 96 -9.68 2.65 9.00
CA ILE A 96 -9.41 4.08 9.07
C ILE A 96 -9.42 4.66 7.64
N PRO A 97 -10.37 5.56 7.30
CA PRO A 97 -10.37 6.21 5.98
C PRO A 97 -9.17 7.15 5.86
N ILE A 98 -8.48 7.12 4.73
CA ILE A 98 -7.31 7.95 4.48
C ILE A 98 -7.22 8.38 3.01
N GLU A 99 -6.97 9.66 2.74
CA GLU A 99 -6.89 10.17 1.35
C GLU A 99 -5.68 9.58 0.62
N ARG A 100 -4.55 9.41 1.32
CA ARG A 100 -3.34 8.82 0.75
C ARG A 100 -2.60 7.95 1.75
N PHE A 101 -2.35 6.72 1.35
CA PHE A 101 -1.56 5.77 2.11
C PHE A 101 -0.33 5.36 1.31
N ASP A 102 0.86 5.69 1.82
CA ASP A 102 2.12 5.23 1.26
C ASP A 102 2.71 4.15 2.15
N ILE A 103 3.11 3.03 1.55
CA ILE A 103 3.75 1.93 2.25
C ILE A 103 5.05 1.60 1.51
N ASP A 104 6.16 1.57 2.24
CA ASP A 104 7.44 1.17 1.69
C ASP A 104 8.17 0.17 2.57
N HIS A 105 8.88 -0.77 1.92
CA HIS A 105 9.71 -1.77 2.58
C HIS A 105 8.96 -2.62 3.63
N THR A 106 7.77 -3.11 3.29
CA THR A 106 7.01 -4.07 4.09
C THR A 106 6.92 -5.43 3.40
N HIS A 107 6.70 -6.50 4.17
CA HIS A 107 6.67 -7.85 3.61
C HIS A 107 5.66 -8.76 4.33
N GLY A 108 5.16 -9.74 3.59
CA GLY A 108 4.37 -10.86 4.13
C GLY A 108 3.00 -10.44 4.63
N GLU A 109 2.57 -11.07 5.72
CA GLU A 109 1.28 -10.78 6.35
C GLU A 109 1.20 -9.37 6.94
N SER A 110 2.34 -8.69 7.12
CA SER A 110 2.39 -7.29 7.56
C SER A 110 1.65 -6.36 6.60
N LEU A 111 1.77 -6.58 5.30
CA LEU A 111 1.09 -5.75 4.30
C LEU A 111 -0.41 -6.03 4.27
N SER A 112 -0.78 -7.30 4.34
CA SER A 112 -2.20 -7.73 4.36
C SER A 112 -2.91 -7.17 5.59
N PHE A 113 -2.29 -7.26 6.76
CA PHE A 113 -2.79 -6.67 8.00
C PHE A 113 -3.03 -5.16 7.87
N LEU A 114 -2.11 -4.43 7.22
CA LEU A 114 -2.28 -2.98 7.00
C LEU A 114 -3.46 -2.67 6.07
N PHE A 115 -3.72 -3.50 5.05
CA PHE A 115 -4.89 -3.35 4.18
C PHE A 115 -6.22 -3.58 4.89
N GLU A 116 -6.24 -4.40 5.94
CA GLU A 116 -7.43 -4.58 6.78
C GLU A 116 -7.64 -3.40 7.75
N CYS A 117 -6.59 -2.66 8.09
CA CYS A 117 -6.66 -1.55 9.04
C CYS A 117 -7.01 -0.19 8.41
N PHE A 118 -6.77 -0.02 7.11
CA PHE A 118 -6.90 1.26 6.41
C PHE A 118 -7.76 1.14 5.15
N GLU A 119 -8.56 2.18 4.88
CA GLU A 119 -9.36 2.33 3.66
C GLU A 119 -8.83 3.53 2.86
N PRO A 120 -7.82 3.33 2.00
CA PRO A 120 -7.19 4.42 1.27
C PRO A 120 -7.95 4.80 -0.01
N GLU A 121 -8.12 6.10 -0.27
CA GLU A 121 -8.51 6.56 -1.61
C GLU A 121 -7.37 6.36 -2.61
N ASN A 122 -6.14 6.70 -2.22
CA ASN A 122 -4.94 6.55 -3.03
C ASN A 122 -3.90 5.71 -2.29
N LEU A 123 -3.45 4.63 -2.92
CA LEU A 123 -2.47 3.69 -2.37
C LEU A 123 -1.19 3.71 -3.19
N PHE A 124 -0.06 3.92 -2.52
CA PHE A 124 1.27 3.81 -3.07
C PHE A 124 2.04 2.71 -2.31
N ILE A 125 2.52 1.70 -3.04
CA ILE A 125 3.30 0.60 -2.49
C ILE A 125 4.64 0.57 -3.19
N ASP A 126 5.72 0.67 -2.42
CA ASP A 126 7.09 0.64 -2.94
C ASP A 126 7.94 -0.43 -2.24
N SER A 127 8.70 -1.18 -3.04
CA SER A 127 9.70 -2.14 -2.55
C SER A 127 9.14 -3.13 -1.51
N CYS A 128 7.85 -3.44 -1.63
CA CYS A 128 7.16 -4.41 -0.78
C CYS A 128 7.12 -5.78 -1.45
N TRP A 129 7.19 -6.83 -0.64
CA TRP A 129 7.17 -8.21 -1.12
C TRP A 129 5.89 -8.89 -0.66
N PHE A 130 5.34 -9.78 -1.50
CA PHE A 130 4.21 -10.65 -1.17
C PHE A 130 2.86 -9.92 -0.98
N ILE A 131 2.15 -9.71 -2.09
CA ILE A 131 0.84 -9.02 -2.12
C ILE A 131 -0.27 -10.04 -2.42
N ARG A 132 -0.90 -10.62 -1.39
CA ARG A 132 -1.97 -11.63 -1.57
C ARG A 132 -3.26 -11.06 -2.13
N HIS A 133 -3.58 -9.83 -1.80
CA HIS A 133 -4.73 -9.09 -2.26
C HIS A 133 -4.37 -7.59 -2.30
N LEU A 134 -5.18 -6.81 -3.01
CA LEU A 134 -5.10 -5.35 -3.04
C LEU A 134 -6.39 -4.83 -2.38
N PRO A 135 -6.32 -3.76 -1.56
CA PRO A 135 -7.53 -3.15 -1.03
C PRO A 135 -8.25 -2.36 -2.12
N ASP A 136 -9.54 -2.15 -1.91
CA ASP A 136 -10.33 -1.25 -2.75
C ASP A 136 -9.78 0.18 -2.60
N CYS A 137 -9.40 0.79 -3.72
CA CYS A 137 -8.91 2.16 -3.77
C CYS A 137 -9.13 2.77 -5.17
N ASN A 138 -9.19 4.09 -5.24
CA ASN A 138 -9.37 4.81 -6.51
C ASN A 138 -8.09 4.83 -7.34
N GLU A 139 -6.94 5.02 -6.70
CA GLU A 139 -5.65 5.07 -7.38
C GLU A 139 -4.65 4.13 -6.73
N LEU A 140 -4.05 3.27 -7.54
CA LEU A 140 -3.01 2.34 -7.11
C LEU A 140 -1.71 2.64 -7.84
N THR A 141 -0.62 2.78 -7.09
CA THR A 141 0.74 2.83 -7.63
C THR A 141 1.59 1.73 -7.02
N LEU A 142 2.17 0.91 -7.88
CA LEU A 142 3.08 -0.16 -7.54
C LEU A 142 4.48 0.20 -8.05
N SER A 143 5.45 0.31 -7.14
CA SER A 143 6.84 0.61 -7.47
C SER A 143 7.78 -0.45 -6.93
N HIS A 144 8.76 -0.87 -7.73
CA HIS A 144 9.78 -1.87 -7.35
C HIS A 144 9.24 -3.17 -6.73
N ILE A 145 8.03 -3.57 -7.11
CA ILE A 145 7.36 -4.76 -6.56
C ILE A 145 7.90 -6.02 -7.23
N GLN A 146 8.28 -7.02 -6.42
CA GLN A 146 8.60 -8.35 -6.91
C GLN A 146 7.33 -9.18 -7.08
N ALA A 147 7.09 -9.74 -8.27
CA ALA A 147 5.96 -10.62 -8.49
C ALA A 147 6.21 -12.03 -7.92
N PHE A 148 5.10 -12.69 -7.60
CA PHE A 148 5.03 -14.11 -7.27
C PHE A 148 3.87 -14.74 -8.06
N ASP A 149 3.79 -16.07 -8.11
CA ASP A 149 2.96 -16.81 -9.09
C ASP A 149 1.49 -16.37 -9.18
N ARG A 150 0.88 -15.95 -8.05
CA ARG A 150 -0.53 -15.55 -8.00
C ARG A 150 -0.76 -14.04 -8.17
N PHE A 151 0.30 -13.23 -8.14
CA PHE A 151 0.19 -11.77 -8.19
C PHE A 151 -0.52 -11.26 -9.46
N PHE A 152 -0.29 -11.93 -10.59
CA PHE A 152 -0.93 -11.59 -11.85
C PHE A 152 -2.47 -11.60 -11.74
N GLY A 153 -3.05 -12.60 -11.09
CA GLY A 153 -4.50 -12.69 -10.91
C GLY A 153 -5.05 -11.61 -9.97
N VAL A 154 -4.31 -11.31 -8.89
CA VAL A 154 -4.64 -10.22 -7.95
C VAL A 154 -4.69 -8.88 -8.68
N LEU A 155 -3.65 -8.58 -9.47
CA LEU A 155 -3.55 -7.34 -10.20
C LEU A 155 -4.61 -7.22 -11.31
N LEU A 156 -4.91 -8.31 -12.03
CA LEU A 156 -5.98 -8.32 -13.03
C LEU A 156 -7.37 -8.02 -12.44
N GLY A 157 -7.61 -8.44 -11.19
CA GLY A 157 -8.89 -8.22 -10.51
C GLY A 157 -9.09 -6.79 -9.98
N TRP A 158 -8.06 -5.94 -10.02
CA TRP A 158 -8.15 -4.56 -9.52
C TRP A 158 -8.87 -3.65 -10.53
N ASP A 159 -9.85 -2.87 -10.07
CA ASP A 159 -10.80 -2.13 -10.92
C ASP A 159 -10.97 -0.65 -10.53
N GLY A 160 -10.00 -0.08 -9.81
CA GLY A 160 -9.98 1.36 -9.49
C GLY A 160 -9.79 2.25 -10.73
N ARG A 161 -9.67 3.56 -10.53
CA ARG A 161 -9.65 4.56 -11.62
C ARG A 161 -8.29 4.78 -12.26
N ARG A 162 -7.19 4.60 -11.52
CA ARG A 162 -5.82 4.78 -12.03
C ARG A 162 -4.86 3.73 -11.51
N LEU A 163 -4.23 2.99 -12.42
CA LEU A 163 -3.17 2.04 -12.11
C LEU A 163 -1.84 2.54 -12.65
N THR A 164 -0.84 2.69 -11.79
CA THR A 164 0.54 2.99 -12.18
C THR A 164 1.44 1.82 -11.77
N ILE A 165 2.18 1.27 -12.72
CA ILE A 165 3.21 0.24 -12.50
C ILE A 165 4.54 0.84 -12.90
N ASP A 166 5.40 1.09 -11.92
CA ASP A 166 6.65 1.78 -12.10
C ASP A 166 7.83 0.92 -11.67
N SER A 167 8.82 0.77 -12.55
CA SER A 167 10.12 0.17 -12.21
C SER A 167 10.00 -1.22 -11.54
N CYS A 168 8.94 -1.96 -11.88
CA CYS A 168 8.64 -3.27 -11.30
C CYS A 168 9.36 -4.36 -12.10
N PRO A 169 10.20 -5.20 -11.47
CA PRO A 169 10.92 -6.28 -12.17
C PRO A 169 10.04 -7.27 -12.92
N PHE A 170 8.77 -7.43 -12.50
CA PHE A 170 7.82 -8.31 -13.18
C PHE A 170 7.28 -7.75 -14.49
N LEU A 171 7.48 -6.45 -14.75
CA LEU A 171 7.05 -5.80 -15.98
C LEU A 171 8.03 -6.16 -17.11
N ASP A 172 7.97 -7.41 -17.55
CA ASP A 172 8.79 -7.97 -18.61
C ASP A 172 7.95 -8.35 -19.85
N GLU A 173 8.60 -8.86 -20.89
CA GLU A 173 7.90 -9.28 -22.11
C GLU A 173 6.84 -10.38 -21.86
N LYS A 174 7.09 -11.29 -20.90
CA LYS A 174 6.19 -12.42 -20.63
C LYS A 174 4.92 -11.93 -19.96
N PHE A 175 5.05 -11.01 -19.01
CA PHE A 175 3.94 -10.39 -18.33
C PHE A 175 3.02 -9.64 -19.30
N VAL A 176 3.58 -8.81 -20.19
CA VAL A 176 2.78 -8.07 -21.17
C VAL A 176 2.12 -9.00 -22.20
N LYS A 177 2.81 -10.07 -22.64
CA LYS A 177 2.20 -11.11 -23.48
C LYS A 177 1.04 -11.79 -22.77
N ARG A 178 1.17 -12.06 -21.47
CA ARG A 178 0.11 -12.67 -20.66
C ARG A 178 -1.11 -11.76 -20.53
N LEU A 179 -0.91 -10.46 -20.30
CA LEU A 179 -2.02 -9.47 -20.29
C LEU A 179 -2.77 -9.47 -21.64
N ARG A 180 -2.04 -9.50 -22.75
CA ARG A 180 -2.64 -9.57 -24.09
C ARG A 180 -3.39 -10.87 -24.35
N GLY A 181 -2.82 -12.01 -23.93
CA GLY A 181 -3.46 -13.31 -24.05
C GLY A 181 -4.85 -13.32 -23.40
N VAL A 182 -4.96 -12.76 -22.18
CA VAL A 182 -6.24 -12.63 -21.48
C VAL A 182 -7.26 -11.82 -22.29
N MET A 183 -6.86 -10.69 -22.88
CA MET A 183 -7.76 -9.88 -23.70
C MET A 183 -8.21 -10.58 -24.99
N ILE A 184 -7.32 -11.36 -25.61
CA ILE A 184 -7.63 -12.13 -26.83
C ILE A 184 -8.59 -13.27 -26.48
N ASP A 185 -8.31 -14.02 -25.41
CA ASP A 185 -9.10 -15.18 -25.01
C ASP A 185 -10.50 -14.78 -24.52
N THR A 186 -10.63 -13.60 -23.91
CA THR A 186 -11.91 -13.09 -23.37
C THR A 186 -12.64 -12.14 -24.30
N GLU A 187 -12.00 -11.70 -25.38
CA GLU A 187 -12.48 -10.65 -26.29
C GLU A 187 -12.89 -9.37 -25.55
N LYS A 188 -12.24 -9.06 -24.42
CA LYS A 188 -12.56 -7.91 -23.57
C LYS A 188 -11.31 -7.17 -23.14
N ALA A 189 -11.43 -5.85 -23.00
CA ALA A 189 -10.37 -5.04 -22.42
C ALA A 189 -10.14 -5.43 -20.95
N ILE A 190 -8.87 -5.59 -20.56
CA ILE A 190 -8.53 -5.66 -19.14
C ILE A 190 -8.52 -4.24 -18.55
N TRP A 191 -8.96 -4.12 -17.30
CA TRP A 191 -9.10 -2.84 -16.60
C TRP A 191 -9.89 -1.81 -17.41
N PRO A 192 -11.12 -2.09 -17.87
CA PRO A 192 -11.86 -1.17 -18.72
C PRO A 192 -12.13 0.16 -18.01
N GLY A 193 -11.87 1.28 -18.68
CA GLY A 193 -12.09 2.62 -18.13
C GLY A 193 -11.06 3.09 -17.09
N VAL A 194 -10.04 2.28 -16.81
CA VAL A 194 -8.94 2.61 -15.90
C VAL A 194 -7.85 3.38 -16.65
N ASN A 195 -7.27 4.41 -16.03
CA ASN A 195 -6.07 5.06 -16.57
C ASN A 195 -4.83 4.26 -16.18
N VAL A 196 -4.23 3.53 -17.14
CA VAL A 196 -3.10 2.63 -16.88
C VAL A 196 -1.78 3.22 -17.36
N PHE A 197 -0.83 3.37 -16.46
CA PHE A 197 0.51 3.90 -16.72
C PHE A 197 1.57 2.87 -16.39
N PHE A 198 2.52 2.70 -17.31
CA PHE A 198 3.70 1.86 -17.12
C PHE A 198 4.94 2.75 -17.21
N HIS A 199 5.88 2.61 -16.28
CA HIS A 199 7.16 3.34 -16.25
C HIS A 199 8.34 2.41 -15.92
N GLY A 200 9.57 2.84 -16.24
CA GLY A 200 10.80 2.18 -15.76
C GLY A 200 11.19 0.87 -16.46
N TYR A 201 10.85 0.69 -17.74
CA TYR A 201 11.12 -0.54 -18.51
C TYR A 201 12.09 -0.34 -19.68
N GLY A 202 12.65 -1.46 -20.19
CA GLY A 202 13.53 -1.46 -21.36
C GLY A 202 12.79 -1.33 -22.71
N TYR A 203 13.53 -1.00 -23.78
CA TYR A 203 12.97 -0.76 -25.12
C TYR A 203 12.11 -1.90 -25.68
N GLN A 204 12.51 -3.16 -25.47
CA GLN A 204 11.74 -4.32 -25.96
C GLN A 204 10.39 -4.46 -25.24
N VAL A 205 10.35 -4.15 -23.95
CA VAL A 205 9.12 -4.15 -23.14
C VAL A 205 8.22 -2.99 -23.56
N TRP A 206 8.79 -1.81 -23.82
CA TRP A 206 8.05 -0.63 -24.29
C TRP A 206 7.18 -0.93 -25.51
N ARG A 207 7.77 -1.53 -26.56
CA ARG A 207 7.03 -1.88 -27.78
C ARG A 207 5.85 -2.82 -27.51
N ARG A 208 6.01 -3.77 -26.58
CA ARG A 208 4.94 -4.68 -26.18
C ARG A 208 3.85 -3.97 -25.40
N ILE A 209 4.21 -2.99 -24.57
CA ILE A 209 3.25 -2.15 -23.85
C ILE A 209 2.41 -1.34 -24.84
N GLU A 210 3.01 -0.77 -25.89
CA GLU A 210 2.25 -0.09 -26.95
C GLU A 210 1.27 -1.03 -27.65
N GLU A 211 1.72 -2.21 -28.07
CA GLU A 211 0.85 -3.24 -28.68
C GLU A 211 -0.29 -3.67 -27.73
N PHE A 212 -0.01 -3.72 -26.43
CA PHE A 212 -1.00 -4.00 -25.40
C PHE A 212 -2.03 -2.86 -25.27
N GLN A 213 -1.57 -1.61 -25.19
CA GLN A 213 -2.43 -0.43 -25.06
C GLN A 213 -3.33 -0.24 -26.28
N ASP A 214 -2.81 -0.46 -27.50
CA ASP A 214 -3.60 -0.43 -28.73
C ASP A 214 -4.71 -1.48 -28.73
N LEU A 215 -4.40 -2.73 -28.36
CA LEU A 215 -5.39 -3.79 -28.28
C LEU A 215 -6.47 -3.47 -27.24
N ARG A 216 -6.05 -3.02 -26.05
CA ARG A 216 -6.97 -2.63 -24.98
C ARG A 216 -7.92 -1.53 -25.45
N TRP A 217 -7.39 -0.47 -26.06
CA TRP A 217 -8.19 0.65 -26.59
C TRP A 217 -9.23 0.17 -27.63
N ARG A 218 -8.83 -0.71 -28.56
CA ARG A 218 -9.75 -1.26 -29.56
C ARG A 218 -10.90 -2.04 -28.94
N LEU A 219 -10.63 -2.80 -27.87
CA LEU A 219 -11.65 -3.56 -27.16
C LEU A 219 -12.55 -2.68 -26.26
N GLU A 220 -12.07 -1.51 -25.82
CA GLU A 220 -12.89 -0.54 -25.06
C GLU A 220 -13.88 0.23 -25.96
N MET A 221 -13.63 0.29 -27.27
CA MET A 221 -14.43 1.04 -28.24
C MET A 221 -15.52 0.20 -28.94
N GLN A 222 -15.59 -1.11 -28.65
CA GLN A 222 -16.61 -2.03 -29.18
C GLN A 222 -17.87 -2.02 -28.30
#